data_AF-A0A8H8TZ35-F1
#
_entry.id   AF-A0A8H8TZ35-F1
#
_cell.length_a   1.000
_cell.length_b   1.000
_cell.length_c   1.000
_cell.angle_alpha   90.00
_cell.angle_beta   90.00
_cell.angle_gamma   90.00
#
_symmetry.space_group_name_H-M   'P 1'
#
loop_
_entity.id
_entity.type
_entity.pdbx_description
1 polymer ?
#
loop_
_entity_poly.entity_id
_entity_poly.type
_entity_poly.pdbx_seq_one_letter_code
_entity_poly.pdbx_strand_id
1 'polypeptide(L)'
;MASRSVSPGGALLRASRVFSIPAPLQRSAVEMSSTGGYTSDTSTLPHPIHMSITTPQSSLAKGDWGLKRPLPLRSTTKSSTPVLRIQKMDTFEHITEFGSAADHTLSLQKFLEMGIPLTTPQLKESTQSHLDSRARSVFEDAIDTTGTGEGTGSTEIDARWKFSGPWLAGQTQGEFNEYVQKEVRRRKQGFHEYLRGACSVALAKERREQRASSEGADELELNPQAEVTDEQLKDYVKSLRQDWTELYRHIRTFLDLPPASSVNAPTEIFNAMFENISTSLEKDSTVSTSPYRDSGPPKTHPSAGLAYSRTNSTLFNHPVFGPQSSKSPVQARIISPKGALHGSTNLGVGGFVTGTPFNDESFRVSSTRGRGRGAMPAPMVPGLVNIEPDKVGGSKVYVQPKSATVNPQGSVILRVVSAETGAVDVKEGNTDHYKHPPPPALSTGVRVSPRGLSRTLRRDGAGSRDFGLSN
;
A
#
# COMPACT_ATOMS: atom_id res chain seq x y z
N MET A 1 -25.06 25.97 -30.00
CA MET A 1 -24.58 24.67 -30.55
C MET A 1 -25.64 23.61 -30.28
N ALA A 2 -26.36 23.13 -31.29
CA ALA A 2 -27.32 22.05 -31.09
C ALA A 2 -26.57 20.73 -30.81
N SER A 3 -26.83 20.11 -29.67
CA SER A 3 -26.32 18.76 -29.38
C SER A 3 -26.96 17.78 -30.36
N ARG A 4 -26.20 17.34 -31.36
CA ARG A 4 -26.66 16.38 -32.35
C ARG A 4 -27.04 15.09 -31.63
N SER A 5 -28.35 14.83 -31.50
CA SER A 5 -28.88 13.72 -30.72
C SER A 5 -28.28 12.41 -31.23
N VAL A 6 -27.67 11.64 -30.32
CA VAL A 6 -27.09 10.33 -30.66
C VAL A 6 -28.20 9.44 -31.22
N SER A 7 -27.94 8.75 -32.33
CA SER A 7 -28.93 7.84 -32.91
C SER A 7 -29.29 6.70 -31.94
N PRO A 8 -30.51 6.12 -32.00
CA PRO A 8 -30.90 5.04 -31.10
C PRO A 8 -29.90 3.88 -31.08
N GLY A 9 -29.39 3.48 -32.25
CA GLY A 9 -28.33 2.47 -32.36
C GLY A 9 -27.00 2.90 -31.72
N GLY A 10 -26.60 4.17 -31.87
CA GLY A 10 -25.40 4.71 -31.22
C GLY A 10 -25.49 4.76 -29.69
N ALA A 11 -26.70 5.01 -29.16
CA ALA A 11 -26.96 4.95 -27.72
C ALA A 11 -26.84 3.52 -27.17
N LEU A 12 -27.41 2.54 -27.89
CA LEU A 12 -27.27 1.11 -27.54
C LEU A 12 -25.83 0.62 -27.60
N LEU A 13 -25.05 1.01 -28.62
CA LEU A 13 -23.63 0.66 -28.71
C LEU A 13 -22.82 1.24 -27.54
N ARG A 14 -23.07 2.50 -27.15
CA ARG A 14 -22.42 3.14 -25.98
C ARG A 14 -22.71 2.40 -24.67
N ALA A 15 -23.91 1.86 -24.50
CA ALA A 15 -24.31 1.08 -23.32
C ALA A 15 -23.95 -0.43 -23.42
N SER A 16 -23.31 -0.87 -24.51
CA SER A 16 -23.02 -2.29 -24.74
C SER A 16 -21.85 -2.80 -23.89
N ARG A 17 -21.88 -4.10 -23.57
CA ARG A 17 -20.81 -4.75 -22.80
C ARG A 17 -19.45 -4.71 -23.52
N VAL A 18 -19.43 -4.77 -24.85
CA VAL A 18 -18.21 -4.69 -25.66
C VAL A 18 -17.55 -3.32 -25.55
N PHE A 19 -18.35 -2.23 -25.56
CA PHE A 19 -17.85 -0.86 -25.35
C PHE A 19 -17.50 -0.57 -23.88
N SER A 20 -17.85 -1.48 -22.96
CA SER A 20 -17.46 -1.42 -21.54
C SER A 20 -16.11 -2.10 -21.26
N ILE A 21 -15.46 -2.71 -22.28
CA ILE A 21 -14.12 -3.27 -22.15
C ILE A 21 -13.11 -2.12 -22.10
N PRO A 22 -12.29 -1.98 -21.03
CA PRO A 22 -11.32 -0.91 -20.92
C PRO A 22 -10.19 -1.07 -21.94
N ALA A 23 -9.59 0.05 -22.33
CA ALA A 23 -8.33 0.04 -23.06
C ALA A 23 -7.25 -0.67 -22.20
N PRO A 24 -6.34 -1.45 -22.81
CA PRO A 24 -5.31 -2.16 -22.07
C PRO A 24 -4.35 -1.18 -21.39
N LEU A 25 -3.92 -1.53 -20.18
CA LEU A 25 -2.94 -0.73 -19.43
C LEU A 25 -1.56 -0.84 -20.09
N GLN A 26 -0.77 0.24 -19.99
CA GLN A 26 0.62 0.22 -20.44
C GLN A 26 1.44 -0.76 -19.59
N ARG A 27 2.30 -1.58 -20.23
CA ARG A 27 3.26 -2.43 -19.52
C ARG A 27 4.28 -1.56 -18.77
N SER A 28 4.86 -2.09 -17.70
CA SER A 28 5.80 -1.34 -16.87
C SER A 28 7.11 -1.10 -17.63
N ALA A 29 7.52 0.16 -17.76
CA ALA A 29 8.76 0.54 -18.47
C ALA A 29 10.04 -0.14 -17.91
N VAL A 30 10.02 -0.58 -16.64
CA VAL A 30 11.14 -1.31 -16.03
C VAL A 30 11.37 -2.68 -16.70
N GLU A 31 10.34 -3.30 -17.27
CA GLU A 31 10.48 -4.52 -18.09
C GLU A 31 11.11 -4.24 -19.46
N MET A 32 11.04 -3.00 -19.96
CA MET A 32 11.65 -2.58 -21.23
C MET A 32 13.10 -2.09 -21.05
N SER A 33 13.47 -1.63 -19.84
CA SER A 33 14.77 -1.01 -19.58
C SER A 33 15.79 -1.90 -18.85
N SER A 34 15.48 -3.18 -18.60
CA SER A 34 16.43 -4.12 -18.00
C SER A 34 17.44 -4.62 -19.04
N THR A 35 18.55 -3.90 -19.21
CA THR A 35 19.64 -4.09 -20.21
C THR A 35 20.43 -5.41 -20.05
N GLY A 36 19.74 -6.55 -20.00
CA GLY A 36 20.31 -7.88 -19.75
C GLY A 36 19.34 -8.89 -19.11
N GLY A 37 18.09 -8.51 -18.82
CA GLY A 37 17.07 -9.42 -18.32
C GLY A 37 16.32 -10.09 -19.48
N TYR A 38 16.47 -11.41 -19.64
CA TYR A 38 15.64 -12.20 -20.56
C TYR A 38 14.22 -12.37 -19.99
N THR A 39 13.40 -11.32 -20.04
CA THR A 39 11.97 -11.42 -19.76
C THR A 39 11.29 -12.16 -20.92
N SER A 40 10.65 -13.28 -20.64
CA SER A 40 9.85 -13.97 -21.66
C SER A 40 8.54 -13.22 -21.88
N ASP A 41 8.14 -13.02 -23.14
CA ASP A 41 6.81 -12.51 -23.52
C ASP A 41 5.65 -13.33 -22.94
N THR A 42 5.92 -14.56 -22.51
CA THR A 42 4.95 -15.47 -21.88
C THR A 42 4.93 -15.40 -20.35
N SER A 43 5.84 -14.65 -19.72
CA SER A 43 5.90 -14.50 -18.27
C SER A 43 4.64 -13.77 -17.75
N THR A 44 4.15 -14.20 -16.60
CA THR A 44 3.05 -13.49 -15.91
C THR A 44 3.54 -12.12 -15.44
N LEU A 45 2.78 -11.08 -15.74
CA LEU A 45 3.09 -9.71 -15.35
C LEU A 45 2.82 -9.49 -13.85
N PRO A 46 3.34 -8.41 -13.22
CA PRO A 46 3.04 -8.10 -11.81
C PRO A 46 1.56 -7.81 -11.54
N HIS A 47 0.81 -7.31 -12.53
CA HIS A 47 -0.61 -6.98 -12.46
C HIS A 47 -1.29 -7.19 -13.82
N PRO A 48 -2.62 -7.43 -13.87
CA PRO A 48 -3.33 -7.63 -15.13
C PRO A 48 -3.43 -6.35 -15.95
N ILE A 49 -3.08 -6.42 -17.24
CA ILE A 49 -3.20 -5.31 -18.21
C ILE A 49 -4.46 -5.39 -19.10
N HIS A 50 -5.11 -6.55 -19.17
CA HIS A 50 -6.32 -6.80 -19.96
C HIS A 50 -7.47 -7.27 -19.04
N MET A 51 -8.70 -6.93 -19.41
CA MET A 51 -9.91 -7.44 -18.75
C MET A 51 -10.00 -8.97 -18.88
N SER A 52 -10.39 -9.63 -17.80
CA SER A 52 -10.71 -11.07 -17.77
C SER A 52 -12.19 -11.26 -18.10
N ILE A 53 -12.48 -12.13 -19.06
CA ILE A 53 -13.82 -12.39 -19.59
C ILE A 53 -14.18 -13.86 -19.35
N THR A 54 -15.43 -14.09 -18.96
CA THR A 54 -16.04 -15.42 -18.72
C THR A 54 -17.33 -15.56 -19.53
N THR A 55 -17.79 -16.79 -19.74
CA THR A 55 -19.10 -17.06 -20.34
C THR A 55 -19.85 -18.19 -19.62
N PRO A 56 -21.20 -18.24 -19.75
CA PRO A 56 -21.99 -19.36 -19.28
C PRO A 56 -21.62 -20.66 -20.02
N GLN A 57 -21.72 -21.79 -19.33
CA GLN A 57 -21.36 -23.11 -19.87
C GLN A 57 -22.07 -23.46 -21.20
N SER A 58 -23.31 -22.98 -21.39
CA SER A 58 -24.11 -23.17 -22.60
C SER A 58 -23.57 -22.43 -23.83
N SER A 59 -22.94 -21.27 -23.65
CA SER A 59 -22.26 -20.52 -24.71
C SER A 59 -20.83 -21.04 -24.92
N LEU A 60 -20.14 -21.39 -23.82
CA LEU A 60 -18.82 -22.02 -23.83
C LEU A 60 -18.78 -23.27 -24.72
N ALA A 61 -19.77 -24.16 -24.58
CA ALA A 61 -19.89 -25.39 -25.38
C ALA A 61 -19.99 -25.13 -26.91
N LYS A 62 -20.44 -23.93 -27.30
CA LYS A 62 -20.54 -23.48 -28.70
C LYS A 62 -19.34 -22.62 -29.14
N GLY A 63 -18.42 -22.31 -28.22
CA GLY A 63 -17.33 -21.37 -28.45
C GLY A 63 -17.81 -19.91 -28.54
N ASP A 64 -19.02 -19.60 -28.11
CA ASP A 64 -19.55 -18.23 -28.11
C ASP A 64 -19.06 -17.48 -26.87
N TRP A 65 -18.37 -16.35 -27.11
CA TRP A 65 -17.81 -15.47 -26.09
C TRP A 65 -18.40 -14.05 -26.15
N GLY A 66 -19.45 -13.81 -26.94
CA GLY A 66 -19.99 -12.46 -27.19
C GLY A 66 -19.02 -11.57 -27.99
N LEU A 67 -18.12 -12.17 -28.77
CA LEU A 67 -17.07 -11.50 -29.55
C LEU A 67 -17.43 -11.48 -31.04
N LYS A 68 -16.55 -10.91 -31.87
CA LYS A 68 -16.74 -10.85 -33.34
C LYS A 68 -16.96 -12.22 -33.99
N ARG A 69 -16.37 -13.29 -33.42
CA ARG A 69 -16.40 -14.66 -33.94
C ARG A 69 -16.23 -15.67 -32.79
N PRO A 70 -16.79 -16.89 -32.91
CA PRO A 70 -16.63 -17.93 -31.90
C PRO A 70 -15.17 -18.40 -31.81
N LEU A 71 -14.73 -18.73 -30.60
CA LEU A 71 -13.35 -19.15 -30.32
C LEU A 71 -13.18 -20.67 -30.44
N PRO A 72 -11.97 -21.18 -30.76
CA PRO A 72 -11.71 -22.61 -30.89
C PRO A 72 -12.02 -23.41 -29.62
N LEU A 73 -12.88 -24.43 -29.74
CA LEU A 73 -13.30 -25.26 -28.60
C LEU A 73 -12.12 -25.98 -27.92
N ARG A 74 -11.11 -26.40 -28.70
CA ARG A 74 -9.96 -27.20 -28.21
C ARG A 74 -9.19 -26.51 -27.07
N SER A 75 -9.03 -25.19 -27.14
CA SER A 75 -8.29 -24.39 -26.15
C SER A 75 -9.19 -23.73 -25.10
N THR A 76 -10.49 -23.57 -25.37
CA THR A 76 -11.42 -22.85 -24.49
C THR A 76 -12.29 -23.74 -23.60
N THR A 77 -12.65 -24.96 -24.04
CA THR A 77 -13.60 -25.83 -23.31
C THR A 77 -12.93 -26.86 -22.38
N LYS A 78 -11.65 -27.19 -22.60
CA LYS A 78 -10.94 -28.23 -21.83
C LYS A 78 -10.31 -27.73 -20.52
N SER A 79 -10.46 -26.45 -20.19
CA SER A 79 -9.99 -25.85 -18.95
C SER A 79 -11.09 -25.92 -17.87
N SER A 80 -10.72 -26.26 -16.64
CA SER A 80 -11.61 -26.13 -15.47
C SER A 80 -11.92 -24.66 -15.14
N THR A 81 -11.10 -23.73 -15.63
CA THR A 81 -11.23 -22.29 -15.42
C THR A 81 -11.32 -21.59 -16.79
N PRO A 82 -12.52 -21.47 -17.36
CA PRO A 82 -12.75 -20.82 -18.65
C PRO A 82 -12.74 -19.29 -18.49
N VAL A 83 -11.55 -18.73 -18.30
CA VAL A 83 -11.33 -17.28 -18.15
C VAL A 83 -10.26 -16.84 -19.14
N LEU A 84 -10.56 -15.85 -19.98
CA LEU A 84 -9.67 -15.41 -21.04
C LEU A 84 -9.57 -13.89 -21.16
N ARG A 85 -8.44 -13.44 -21.71
CA ARG A 85 -8.13 -12.04 -22.03
C ARG A 85 -8.04 -11.88 -23.53
N ILE A 86 -8.55 -10.76 -24.04
CA ILE A 86 -8.48 -10.40 -25.47
C ILE A 86 -7.38 -9.37 -25.65
N GLN A 87 -6.44 -9.67 -26.54
CA GLN A 87 -5.40 -8.72 -26.95
C GLN A 87 -5.92 -7.85 -28.11
N LYS A 88 -6.51 -8.48 -29.13
CA LYS A 88 -7.13 -7.82 -30.28
C LYS A 88 -8.40 -8.56 -30.69
N MET A 89 -9.49 -7.81 -30.91
CA MET A 89 -10.78 -8.36 -31.34
C MET A 89 -10.72 -9.01 -32.73
N ASP A 90 -9.90 -8.46 -33.62
CA ASP A 90 -9.64 -8.98 -34.96
C ASP A 90 -8.22 -8.58 -35.37
N THR A 91 -7.44 -9.51 -35.91
CA THR A 91 -6.10 -9.27 -36.47
C THR A 91 -6.14 -9.18 -38.00
N PHE A 92 -5.00 -8.88 -38.62
CA PHE A 92 -4.85 -8.93 -40.08
C PHE A 92 -5.09 -10.33 -40.66
N GLU A 93 -4.93 -11.38 -39.85
CA GLU A 93 -5.18 -12.79 -40.19
C GLU A 93 -6.66 -13.18 -40.03
N HIS A 94 -7.53 -12.21 -39.71
CA HIS A 94 -8.97 -12.38 -39.45
C HIS A 94 -9.31 -13.31 -38.26
N ILE A 95 -8.37 -13.49 -37.34
CA ILE A 95 -8.58 -14.21 -36.08
C ILE A 95 -8.73 -13.22 -34.91
N THR A 96 -9.43 -13.64 -33.85
CA THR A 96 -9.42 -12.94 -32.57
C THR A 96 -8.20 -13.39 -31.77
N GLU A 97 -7.38 -12.44 -31.31
CA GLU A 97 -6.17 -12.71 -30.55
C GLU A 97 -6.50 -12.75 -29.05
N PHE A 98 -6.44 -13.93 -28.44
CA PHE A 98 -6.79 -14.16 -27.05
C PHE A 98 -5.73 -15.00 -26.32
N GLY A 99 -5.74 -14.92 -24.99
CA GLY A 99 -4.95 -15.78 -24.12
C GLY A 99 -5.73 -16.17 -22.86
N SER A 100 -5.22 -17.12 -22.09
CA SER A 100 -5.77 -17.41 -20.77
C SER A 100 -5.60 -16.20 -19.84
N ALA A 101 -6.59 -15.95 -18.99
CA ALA A 101 -6.54 -14.96 -17.91
C ALA A 101 -6.70 -15.62 -16.52
N ALA A 102 -6.62 -16.96 -16.47
CA ALA A 102 -6.66 -17.72 -15.22
C ALA A 102 -5.43 -17.44 -14.32
N ASP A 103 -4.31 -16.99 -14.91
CA ASP A 103 -3.09 -16.58 -14.19
C ASP A 103 -3.37 -15.49 -13.15
N HIS A 104 -3.95 -14.37 -13.57
CA HIS A 104 -4.31 -13.28 -12.66
C HIS A 104 -5.61 -13.56 -11.91
N THR A 105 -6.63 -14.14 -12.56
CA THR A 105 -7.95 -14.36 -11.93
C THR A 105 -7.87 -15.31 -10.74
N LEU A 106 -7.15 -16.43 -10.86
CA LEU A 106 -6.98 -17.37 -9.75
C LEU A 106 -6.02 -16.85 -8.69
N SER A 107 -5.06 -15.99 -9.05
CA SER A 107 -4.17 -15.36 -8.07
C SER A 107 -4.94 -14.32 -7.22
N LEU A 108 -5.86 -13.57 -7.83
CA LEU A 108 -6.81 -12.71 -7.10
C LEU A 108 -7.71 -13.52 -6.17
N GLN A 109 -8.32 -14.61 -6.67
CA GLN A 109 -9.16 -15.48 -5.82
C GLN A 109 -8.38 -16.03 -4.62
N LYS A 110 -7.17 -16.55 -4.83
CA LYS A 110 -6.29 -17.03 -3.74
C LYS A 110 -5.94 -15.90 -2.77
N PHE A 111 -5.72 -14.67 -3.24
CA PHE A 111 -5.45 -13.53 -2.37
C PHE A 111 -6.64 -13.21 -1.46
N LEU A 112 -7.85 -13.22 -2.01
CA LEU A 112 -9.10 -13.01 -1.28
C LEU A 112 -9.37 -14.15 -0.28
N GLU A 113 -9.13 -15.41 -0.66
CA GLU A 113 -9.24 -16.58 0.23
C GLU A 113 -8.27 -16.53 1.41
N MET A 114 -7.06 -15.98 1.24
CA MET A 114 -6.13 -15.75 2.35
C MET A 114 -6.58 -14.63 3.31
N GLY A 115 -7.52 -13.77 2.90
CA GLY A 115 -8.12 -12.73 3.75
C GLY A 115 -7.12 -11.70 4.28
N ILE A 116 -6.21 -11.23 3.42
CA ILE A 116 -5.09 -10.35 3.79
C ILE A 116 -5.46 -8.90 3.51
N PRO A 117 -5.36 -7.98 4.50
CA PRO A 117 -5.58 -6.56 4.25
C PRO A 117 -4.37 -5.93 3.57
N LEU A 118 -4.65 -4.85 2.84
CA LEU A 118 -3.63 -4.00 2.25
C LEU A 118 -3.38 -2.81 3.17
N THR A 119 -2.11 -2.55 3.45
CA THR A 119 -1.66 -1.54 4.40
C THR A 119 -0.69 -0.58 3.74
N THR A 120 -0.53 0.62 4.32
CA THR A 120 0.55 1.52 3.92
C THR A 120 1.92 0.88 4.17
N PRO A 121 2.97 1.24 3.41
CA PRO A 121 4.33 0.85 3.75
C PRO A 121 4.67 1.31 5.17
N GLN A 122 5.37 0.46 5.92
CA GLN A 122 5.86 0.82 7.26
C GLN A 122 7.20 1.54 7.11
N LEU A 123 7.26 2.79 7.57
CA LEU A 123 8.51 3.54 7.63
C LEU A 123 9.45 2.83 8.62
N LYS A 124 10.72 2.67 8.25
CA LYS A 124 11.74 2.05 9.11
C LYS A 124 12.29 3.09 10.09
N GLU A 125 11.44 3.58 10.98
CA GLU A 125 11.90 4.43 12.07
C GLU A 125 12.89 3.69 12.98
N SER A 126 13.77 4.47 13.62
CA SER A 126 14.81 3.93 14.48
C SER A 126 14.22 3.27 15.73
N THR A 127 15.07 2.56 16.46
CA THR A 127 14.79 1.57 17.52
C THR A 127 14.10 2.09 18.80
N GLN A 128 13.32 3.18 18.76
CA GLN A 128 12.74 3.85 19.93
C GLN A 128 11.22 4.06 19.89
N SER A 129 10.56 4.15 18.72
CA SER A 129 9.10 4.40 18.61
C SER A 129 8.24 3.10 18.58
N HIS A 130 8.26 2.34 19.67
CA HIS A 130 7.58 1.03 19.75
C HIS A 130 6.03 1.06 19.74
N LEU A 131 5.41 2.24 19.70
CA LEU A 131 3.97 2.43 19.89
C LEU A 131 3.17 2.57 18.56
N ASP A 132 3.74 3.25 17.56
CA ASP A 132 3.03 3.70 16.34
C ASP A 132 3.39 2.98 15.04
N SER A 133 4.31 2.00 15.06
CA SER A 133 4.62 1.13 13.90
C SER A 133 3.51 0.10 13.58
N ARG A 134 2.24 0.49 13.74
CA ARG A 134 1.05 -0.29 13.40
C ARG A 134 0.81 -0.17 11.89
N ALA A 135 0.52 -1.30 11.24
CA ALA A 135 0.22 -1.31 9.82
C ALA A 135 -1.16 -0.66 9.58
N ARG A 136 -1.16 0.58 9.10
CA ARG A 136 -2.38 1.38 8.87
C ARG A 136 -3.09 0.92 7.60
N SER A 137 -4.43 0.94 7.60
CA SER A 137 -5.21 0.58 6.41
C SER A 137 -4.94 1.56 5.27
N VAL A 138 -5.09 1.09 4.03
CA VAL A 138 -5.04 1.97 2.85
C VAL A 138 -6.31 2.80 2.68
N PHE A 139 -7.44 2.30 3.18
CA PHE A 139 -8.76 2.95 3.09
C PHE A 139 -9.04 3.81 4.32
N GLU A 140 -8.09 4.64 4.73
CA GLU A 140 -8.25 5.60 5.83
C GLU A 140 -8.48 6.99 5.23
N ASP A 141 -9.43 7.75 5.75
CA ASP A 141 -9.88 9.01 5.14
C ASP A 141 -8.73 10.03 4.99
N ALA A 142 -7.78 10.02 5.92
CA ALA A 142 -6.55 10.83 5.91
C ALA A 142 -5.50 10.41 4.85
N ILE A 143 -5.69 9.28 4.15
CA ILE A 143 -4.75 8.74 3.14
C ILE A 143 -5.47 8.58 1.80
N ASP A 144 -6.66 7.97 1.77
CA ASP A 144 -7.46 7.75 0.56
C ASP A 144 -8.24 9.00 0.15
N THR A 145 -7.50 10.10 -0.03
CA THR A 145 -7.98 11.37 -0.53
C THR A 145 -7.20 11.72 -1.80
N THR A 146 -7.93 11.99 -2.89
CA THR A 146 -7.34 12.44 -4.17
C THR A 146 -7.49 13.94 -4.42
N GLY A 147 -8.37 14.63 -3.69
CA GLY A 147 -8.67 16.04 -3.89
C GLY A 147 -7.64 16.98 -3.26
N THR A 148 -7.43 18.14 -3.88
CA THR A 148 -6.84 19.33 -3.25
C THR A 148 -7.97 20.27 -2.84
N GLY A 149 -8.44 20.19 -1.59
CA GLY A 149 -9.40 21.17 -1.08
C GLY A 149 -8.71 22.52 -0.83
N GLU A 150 -9.29 23.62 -1.28
CA GLU A 150 -8.83 24.95 -0.89
C GLU A 150 -9.02 25.11 0.63
N GLY A 151 -7.93 25.36 1.37
CA GLY A 151 -7.91 25.41 2.83
C GLY A 151 -7.39 24.14 3.54
N THR A 152 -7.09 23.06 2.81
CA THR A 152 -6.48 21.83 3.38
C THR A 152 -5.03 22.10 3.81
N GLY A 153 -4.61 21.57 4.97
CA GLY A 153 -3.25 21.81 5.48
C GLY A 153 -2.15 21.18 4.62
N SER A 154 -0.94 21.75 4.60
CA SER A 154 0.19 21.20 3.83
C SER A 154 0.55 19.76 4.24
N THR A 155 0.35 19.40 5.51
CA THR A 155 0.55 18.05 6.05
C THR A 155 -0.46 17.02 5.52
N GLU A 156 -1.69 17.44 5.25
CA GLU A 156 -2.75 16.60 4.69
C GLU A 156 -2.61 16.44 3.18
N ILE A 157 -2.19 17.52 2.49
CA ILE A 157 -1.82 17.49 1.06
C ILE A 157 -0.71 16.46 0.78
N ASP A 158 0.19 16.24 1.76
CA ASP A 158 1.30 15.28 1.72
C ASP A 158 0.87 13.82 1.93
N ALA A 159 -0.21 13.58 2.69
CA ALA A 159 -0.69 12.24 3.01
C ALA A 159 -1.41 11.55 1.84
N ARG A 160 -1.88 12.33 0.85
CA ARG A 160 -2.52 11.84 -0.38
C ARG A 160 -1.63 10.86 -1.13
N TRP A 161 -2.22 9.84 -1.73
CA TRP A 161 -1.49 8.87 -2.56
C TRP A 161 -1.40 9.25 -4.04
N LYS A 162 -2.28 10.12 -4.53
CA LYS A 162 -2.39 10.50 -5.95
C LYS A 162 -1.93 11.94 -6.18
N PHE A 163 -0.95 12.10 -7.07
CA PHE A 163 -0.38 13.38 -7.50
C PHE A 163 -0.43 13.49 -9.03
N SER A 164 -0.62 14.69 -9.56
CA SER A 164 -0.51 14.99 -11.00
C SER A 164 0.94 15.19 -11.44
N GLY A 165 1.82 15.62 -10.55
CA GLY A 165 3.24 15.79 -10.81
C GLY A 165 4.02 14.48 -10.70
N PRO A 166 5.12 14.30 -11.46
CA PRO A 166 5.96 13.11 -11.35
C PRO A 166 6.77 13.09 -10.05
N TRP A 167 7.10 11.90 -9.56
CA TRP A 167 8.05 11.74 -8.47
C TRP A 167 9.50 11.88 -8.97
N LEU A 168 10.09 13.04 -8.74
CA LEU A 168 11.39 13.42 -9.33
C LEU A 168 12.53 12.46 -8.98
N ALA A 169 12.56 11.90 -7.76
CA ALA A 169 13.63 11.00 -7.32
C ALA A 169 13.58 9.61 -8.00
N GLY A 170 12.46 9.25 -8.63
CA GLY A 170 12.29 8.00 -9.38
C GLY A 170 12.41 8.14 -10.90
N GLN A 171 12.66 9.35 -11.42
CA GLN A 171 12.85 9.58 -12.85
C GLN A 171 14.31 9.40 -13.27
N THR A 172 14.51 8.94 -14.51
CA THR A 172 15.82 9.01 -15.17
C THR A 172 16.15 10.45 -15.57
N GLN A 173 17.44 10.74 -15.77
CA GLN A 173 17.89 12.07 -16.19
C GLN A 173 17.27 12.53 -17.52
N GLY A 174 16.98 11.60 -18.44
CA GLY A 174 16.31 11.89 -19.70
C GLY A 174 14.86 12.34 -19.50
N GLU A 175 14.07 11.56 -18.74
CA GLU A 175 12.68 11.86 -18.41
C GLU A 175 12.55 13.19 -17.63
N PHE A 176 13.47 13.45 -16.69
CA PHE A 176 13.52 14.71 -15.95
C PHE A 176 13.76 15.91 -16.87
N ASN A 177 14.76 15.83 -17.77
CA ASN A 177 15.05 16.89 -18.73
C ASN A 177 13.87 17.13 -19.68
N GLU A 178 13.20 16.07 -20.13
CA GLU A 178 12.00 16.16 -20.96
C GLU A 178 10.85 16.84 -20.21
N TYR A 179 10.59 16.45 -18.96
CA TYR A 179 9.57 17.05 -18.10
C TYR A 179 9.81 18.55 -17.86
N VAL A 180 11.06 18.94 -17.55
CA VAL A 180 11.43 20.35 -17.36
C VAL A 180 11.22 21.16 -18.64
N GLN A 181 11.58 20.61 -19.81
CA GLN A 181 11.42 21.29 -21.09
C GLN A 181 9.97 21.41 -21.55
N LYS A 182 9.19 20.32 -21.44
CA LYS A 182 7.81 20.24 -21.96
C LYS A 182 6.78 20.83 -21.01
N GLU A 183 6.85 20.52 -19.71
CA GLU A 183 5.83 20.94 -18.74
C GLU A 183 6.27 22.19 -17.97
N VAL A 184 7.40 22.13 -17.25
CA VAL A 184 7.76 23.18 -16.27
C VAL A 184 8.01 24.52 -16.95
N ARG A 185 8.78 24.56 -18.05
CA ARG A 185 9.08 25.81 -18.77
C ARG A 185 7.83 26.50 -19.32
N ARG A 186 6.82 25.75 -19.76
CA ARG A 186 5.58 26.31 -20.34
C ARG A 186 4.67 26.93 -19.27
N ARG A 187 4.70 26.41 -18.04
CA ARG A 187 3.84 26.87 -16.93
C ARG A 187 4.39 28.09 -16.16
N LYS A 188 5.51 28.68 -16.60
CA LYS A 188 6.17 29.82 -15.93
C LYS A 188 5.23 31.02 -15.67
N GLN A 189 4.41 31.40 -16.65
CA GLN A 189 3.48 32.55 -16.50
C GLN A 189 2.41 32.26 -15.43
N GLY A 190 1.76 31.10 -15.48
CA GLY A 190 0.81 30.68 -14.45
C GLY A 190 1.44 30.55 -13.05
N PHE A 191 2.74 30.22 -12.94
CA PHE A 191 3.43 30.23 -11.65
C PHE A 191 3.62 31.66 -11.10
N HIS A 192 3.88 32.64 -11.96
CA HIS A 192 3.95 34.05 -11.53
C HIS A 192 2.58 34.56 -11.06
N GLU A 193 1.49 34.16 -11.72
CA GLU A 193 0.11 34.47 -11.29
C GLU A 193 -0.24 33.80 -9.95
N TYR A 194 0.13 32.54 -9.78
CA TYR A 194 0.01 31.83 -8.50
C TYR A 194 0.80 32.52 -7.37
N LEU A 195 2.04 32.98 -7.64
CA LEU A 195 2.83 33.73 -6.66
C LEU A 195 2.24 35.11 -6.33
N ARG A 196 1.54 35.79 -7.26
CA ARG A 196 0.76 37.00 -6.94
C ARG A 196 -0.37 36.69 -5.96
N GLY A 197 -1.12 35.60 -6.20
CA GLY A 197 -2.13 35.10 -5.27
C GLY A 197 -1.54 34.82 -3.88
N ALA A 198 -0.46 34.05 -3.80
CA ALA A 198 0.24 33.76 -2.54
C ALA A 198 0.75 35.01 -1.83
N CYS A 199 1.29 35.98 -2.58
CA CYS A 199 1.77 37.26 -2.04
C CYS A 199 0.62 38.08 -1.43
N SER A 200 -0.56 38.12 -2.06
CA SER A 200 -1.75 38.80 -1.51
C SER A 200 -2.17 38.20 -0.16
N VAL A 201 -2.11 36.87 -0.02
CA VAL A 201 -2.42 36.13 1.21
C VAL A 201 -1.35 36.37 2.28
N ALA A 202 -0.07 36.39 1.91
CA ALA A 202 1.03 36.68 2.83
C ALA A 202 0.94 38.11 3.41
N LEU A 203 0.74 39.12 2.55
CA LEU A 203 0.55 40.51 2.95
C LEU A 203 -0.73 40.71 3.79
N ALA A 204 -1.79 39.94 3.51
CA ALA A 204 -2.99 39.91 4.33
C ALA A 204 -2.73 39.33 5.73
N LYS A 205 -1.95 38.24 5.82
CA LYS A 205 -1.55 37.61 7.10
C LYS A 205 -0.68 38.56 7.93
N GLU A 206 0.35 39.15 7.32
CA GLU A 206 1.23 40.12 8.01
C GLU A 206 0.43 41.32 8.55
N ARG A 207 -0.47 41.89 7.73
CA ARG A 207 -1.35 42.99 8.17
C ARG A 207 -2.27 42.58 9.33
N ARG A 208 -2.70 41.31 9.38
CA ARG A 208 -3.49 40.76 10.50
C ARG A 208 -2.63 40.63 11.76
N GLU A 209 -1.40 40.14 11.64
CA GLU A 209 -0.47 39.94 12.77
C GLU A 209 0.00 41.27 13.38
N GLN A 210 0.30 42.27 12.55
CA GLN A 210 0.64 43.63 12.99
C GLN A 210 -0.54 44.28 13.73
N ARG A 211 -1.78 44.16 13.22
CA ARG A 211 -2.97 44.72 13.88
C ARG A 211 -3.37 43.97 15.14
N ALA A 212 -3.30 42.64 15.16
CA ALA A 212 -3.58 41.84 16.36
C ALA A 212 -2.58 42.13 17.50
N SER A 213 -1.38 42.59 17.16
CA SER A 213 -0.37 43.04 18.13
C SER A 213 -0.59 44.48 18.62
N SER A 214 -1.38 45.31 17.91
CA SER A 214 -1.61 46.72 18.25
C SER A 214 -2.98 47.00 18.88
N GLU A 215 -4.04 46.34 18.40
CA GLU A 215 -5.43 46.55 18.87
C GLU A 215 -6.21 45.22 18.92
N GLY A 216 -6.86 44.96 20.05
CA GLY A 216 -7.56 43.70 20.30
C GLY A 216 -8.91 43.62 19.61
N ALA A 217 -8.96 42.84 18.52
CA ALA A 217 -10.14 42.28 17.84
C ALA A 217 -11.17 43.27 17.24
N ASP A 218 -11.41 43.15 15.93
CA ASP A 218 -12.65 42.51 15.48
C ASP A 218 -12.53 41.92 14.06
N GLU A 219 -13.46 41.02 13.73
CA GLU A 219 -13.42 40.17 12.54
C GLU A 219 -14.07 40.84 11.31
N LEU A 220 -13.28 41.14 10.27
CA LEU A 220 -13.79 41.66 8.99
C LEU A 220 -13.22 40.89 7.79
N GLU A 221 -14.11 40.65 6.83
CA GLU A 221 -13.89 39.76 5.69
C GLU A 221 -12.74 40.24 4.79
N LEU A 222 -11.80 39.32 4.55
CA LEU A 222 -10.72 39.51 3.60
C LEU A 222 -11.28 39.52 2.18
N ASN A 223 -11.15 40.65 1.48
CA ASN A 223 -11.28 40.69 0.03
C ASN A 223 -9.91 40.31 -0.59
N PRO A 224 -9.71 39.08 -1.14
CA PRO A 224 -8.41 38.60 -1.60
C PRO A 224 -7.98 39.19 -2.95
N GLN A 225 -8.70 40.19 -3.46
CA GLN A 225 -8.49 40.82 -4.76
C GLN A 225 -7.68 42.13 -4.68
N ALA A 226 -6.95 42.39 -3.59
CA ALA A 226 -6.04 43.52 -3.51
C ALA A 226 -4.92 43.35 -4.55
N GLU A 227 -4.91 44.21 -5.58
CA GLU A 227 -3.94 44.16 -6.68
C GLU A 227 -2.51 44.31 -6.13
N VAL A 228 -1.76 43.21 -6.15
CA VAL A 228 -0.36 43.18 -5.68
C VAL A 228 0.53 43.90 -6.70
N THR A 229 1.21 44.96 -6.25
CA THR A 229 2.15 45.71 -7.10
C THR A 229 3.33 44.83 -7.50
N ASP A 230 3.83 44.97 -8.74
CA ASP A 230 4.99 44.21 -9.24
C ASP A 230 6.27 44.40 -8.41
N GLU A 231 6.37 45.47 -7.63
CA GLU A 231 7.47 45.72 -6.68
C GLU A 231 7.35 44.80 -5.45
N GLN A 232 6.16 44.73 -4.83
CA GLN A 232 5.86 43.82 -3.72
C GLN A 232 6.10 42.36 -4.11
N LEU A 233 5.69 41.97 -5.33
CA LEU A 233 5.96 40.64 -5.87
C LEU A 233 7.47 40.37 -6.02
N LYS A 234 8.25 41.34 -6.49
CA LYS A 234 9.72 41.18 -6.62
C LYS A 234 10.38 40.99 -5.27
N ASP A 235 9.97 41.73 -4.24
CA ASP A 235 10.53 41.63 -2.90
C ASP A 235 10.10 40.35 -2.19
N TYR A 236 8.84 39.93 -2.37
CA TYR A 236 8.37 38.60 -1.94
C TYR A 236 9.20 37.48 -2.60
N VAL A 237 9.47 37.55 -3.91
CA VAL A 237 10.36 36.59 -4.60
C VAL A 237 11.82 36.66 -4.11
N LYS A 238 12.30 37.79 -3.56
CA LYS A 238 13.61 37.86 -2.89
C LYS A 238 13.58 37.13 -1.55
N SER A 239 12.54 37.31 -0.73
CA SER A 239 12.40 36.58 0.55
C SER A 239 12.32 35.06 0.34
N LEU A 240 11.57 34.58 -0.66
CA LEU A 240 11.53 33.17 -1.05
C LEU A 240 12.87 32.59 -1.52
N ARG A 241 13.88 33.41 -1.87
CA ARG A 241 15.25 32.92 -2.14
C ARG A 241 16.07 32.69 -0.88
N GLN A 242 15.71 33.34 0.22
CA GLN A 242 16.28 33.10 1.55
C GLN A 242 15.58 31.85 2.15
N ASP A 243 14.25 31.84 2.11
CA ASP A 243 13.42 30.74 2.62
C ASP A 243 13.15 29.66 1.56
N TRP A 244 14.20 28.89 1.26
CA TRP A 244 14.17 27.84 0.24
C TRP A 244 13.10 26.76 0.48
N THR A 245 12.76 26.47 1.74
CA THR A 245 11.70 25.51 2.13
C THR A 245 10.32 25.98 1.67
N GLU A 246 9.99 27.26 1.88
CA GLU A 246 8.73 27.86 1.44
C GLU A 246 8.65 27.95 -0.09
N LEU A 247 9.76 28.27 -0.76
CA LEU A 247 9.83 28.24 -2.21
C LEU A 247 9.52 26.83 -2.75
N TYR A 248 10.09 25.77 -2.17
CA TYR A 248 9.73 24.40 -2.57
C TYR A 248 8.28 24.06 -2.24
N ARG A 249 7.71 24.54 -1.12
CA ARG A 249 6.28 24.37 -0.80
C ARG A 249 5.39 24.98 -1.88
N HIS A 250 5.70 26.20 -2.35
CA HIS A 250 4.98 26.86 -3.44
C HIS A 250 5.15 26.13 -4.79
N ILE A 251 6.39 25.76 -5.18
CA ILE A 251 6.66 25.01 -6.42
C ILE A 251 5.92 23.66 -6.40
N ARG A 252 5.96 22.97 -5.26
CA ARG A 252 5.35 21.65 -5.06
C ARG A 252 3.83 21.70 -5.13
N THR A 253 3.21 22.70 -4.51
CA THR A 253 1.75 22.89 -4.56
C THR A 253 1.31 23.23 -5.99
N PHE A 254 2.03 24.11 -6.69
CA PHE A 254 1.70 24.53 -8.06
C PHE A 254 1.90 23.42 -9.12
N LEU A 255 2.95 22.61 -8.98
CA LEU A 255 3.22 21.48 -9.88
C LEU A 255 2.57 20.17 -9.40
N ASP A 256 1.81 20.19 -8.30
CA ASP A 256 1.24 19.04 -7.58
C ASP A 256 2.24 17.87 -7.46
N LEU A 257 3.44 18.17 -6.96
CA LEU A 257 4.53 17.20 -6.84
C LEU A 257 4.39 16.36 -5.55
N PRO A 258 4.78 15.08 -5.56
CA PRO A 258 4.85 14.27 -4.35
C PRO A 258 5.92 14.78 -3.37
N PRO A 259 5.89 14.37 -2.09
CA PRO A 259 6.87 14.81 -1.11
C PRO A 259 8.27 14.35 -1.50
N ALA A 260 9.24 15.26 -1.33
CA ALA A 260 10.65 14.95 -1.48
C ALA A 260 11.05 13.93 -0.42
N SER A 261 11.68 12.85 -0.86
CA SER A 261 12.16 11.79 0.02
C SER A 261 13.11 12.36 1.09
N SER A 262 12.95 11.95 2.34
CA SER A 262 14.02 12.03 3.35
C SER A 262 15.01 10.91 3.10
N VAL A 263 15.51 10.81 1.86
CA VAL A 263 16.90 10.36 1.71
C VAL A 263 17.67 11.28 2.64
N ASN A 264 18.43 10.69 3.55
CA ASN A 264 19.45 11.42 4.27
C ASN A 264 20.39 11.97 3.19
N ALA A 265 20.12 13.19 2.70
CA ALA A 265 21.13 14.02 2.10
C ALA A 265 22.32 13.91 3.06
N PRO A 266 23.53 13.59 2.58
CA PRO A 266 24.67 13.47 3.47
C PRO A 266 24.83 14.81 4.17
N THR A 267 24.32 14.89 5.40
CA THR A 267 24.17 16.14 6.16
C THR A 267 25.55 16.70 6.47
N GLU A 268 26.55 15.84 6.49
CA GLU A 268 27.98 16.19 6.52
C GLU A 268 28.41 17.06 5.31
N ILE A 269 27.93 16.81 4.09
CA ILE A 269 28.29 17.62 2.90
C ILE A 269 27.44 18.89 2.82
N PHE A 270 26.14 18.81 3.16
CA PHE A 270 25.23 19.96 3.07
C PHE A 270 25.42 20.95 4.23
N ASN A 271 25.69 20.47 5.46
CA ASN A 271 25.96 21.35 6.60
C ASN A 271 27.36 21.99 6.48
N ALA A 272 28.40 21.23 6.07
CA ALA A 272 29.76 21.76 5.95
C ALA A 272 29.91 22.90 4.91
N MET A 273 28.92 23.10 4.03
CA MET A 273 28.89 24.23 3.08
C MET A 273 28.10 25.45 3.62
N PHE A 274 27.35 25.32 4.72
CA PHE A 274 26.39 26.33 5.21
C PHE A 274 26.42 26.58 6.74
N GLU A 275 27.48 26.18 7.46
CA GLU A 275 27.61 26.31 8.93
C GLU A 275 27.42 27.72 9.52
N ASN A 276 27.48 28.78 8.72
CA ASN A 276 27.39 30.17 9.20
C ASN A 276 25.95 30.73 9.37
N ILE A 277 24.88 29.98 9.09
CA ILE A 277 23.49 30.47 9.18
C ILE A 277 22.52 29.45 9.82
N SER A 278 22.89 28.83 10.95
CA SER A 278 21.96 27.90 11.64
C SER A 278 22.12 27.87 13.16
N THR A 279 21.73 28.96 13.84
CA THR A 279 21.61 29.04 15.31
C THR A 279 20.20 29.43 15.78
N SER A 280 19.15 28.89 15.14
CA SER A 280 17.76 28.94 15.65
C SER A 280 16.76 28.07 14.87
N LEU A 281 17.20 27.03 14.16
CA LEU A 281 16.25 26.03 13.65
C LEU A 281 15.82 25.13 14.82
N GLU A 282 14.71 25.52 15.45
CA GLU A 282 13.87 24.59 16.18
C GLU A 282 13.57 23.38 15.29
N LYS A 283 13.30 22.24 15.92
CA LYS A 283 13.22 20.93 15.29
C LYS A 283 11.88 20.75 14.57
N ASP A 284 11.62 21.66 13.64
CA ASP A 284 10.30 21.91 13.11
C ASP A 284 9.86 20.82 12.14
N SER A 285 8.58 20.53 12.27
CA SER A 285 7.61 19.64 11.59
C SER A 285 7.71 19.41 10.07
N THR A 286 8.81 19.79 9.43
CA THR A 286 9.11 19.72 7.98
C THR A 286 9.30 18.29 7.42
N VAL A 287 9.27 17.27 8.28
CA VAL A 287 9.30 15.86 7.88
C VAL A 287 7.91 15.44 7.41
N SER A 288 7.67 15.49 6.10
CA SER A 288 6.43 15.04 5.45
C SER A 288 5.92 13.70 6.04
N THR A 289 4.71 13.72 6.60
CA THR A 289 4.03 12.57 7.23
C THR A 289 3.60 11.49 6.23
N SER A 290 3.81 11.70 4.92
CA SER A 290 3.45 10.74 3.87
C SER A 290 4.15 9.38 4.06
N PRO A 291 3.42 8.26 4.14
CA PRO A 291 4.04 6.93 4.27
C PRO A 291 4.83 6.54 3.01
N TYR A 292 4.56 7.19 1.89
CA TYR A 292 5.19 6.93 0.59
C TYR A 292 6.49 7.71 0.37
N ARG A 293 6.94 8.52 1.33
CA ARG A 293 8.06 9.46 1.17
C ARG A 293 9.34 8.84 0.60
N ASP A 294 9.77 7.70 1.14
CA ASP A 294 11.04 7.07 0.75
C ASP A 294 10.95 6.27 -0.55
N SER A 295 9.77 5.70 -0.86
CA SER A 295 9.56 4.84 -2.02
C SER A 295 8.97 5.56 -3.23
N GLY A 296 8.37 6.73 -3.03
CA GLY A 296 7.53 7.43 -4.00
C GLY A 296 6.06 7.01 -3.89
N PRO A 297 5.12 7.88 -4.30
CA PRO A 297 3.69 7.55 -4.30
C PRO A 297 3.39 6.40 -5.27
N PRO A 298 2.33 5.61 -5.00
CA PRO A 298 1.95 4.52 -5.87
C PRO A 298 1.29 5.02 -7.16
N LYS A 299 1.64 4.40 -8.30
CA LYS A 299 1.04 4.70 -9.63
C LYS A 299 -0.45 4.40 -9.72
N THR A 300 -0.99 3.63 -8.77
CA THR A 300 -2.39 3.23 -8.66
C THR A 300 -2.84 3.40 -7.20
N HIS A 301 -4.14 3.25 -6.91
CA HIS A 301 -4.64 3.27 -5.53
C HIS A 301 -3.83 2.27 -4.67
N PRO A 302 -3.44 2.56 -3.42
CA PRO A 302 -2.58 1.67 -2.63
C PRO A 302 -3.09 0.23 -2.41
N SER A 303 -4.38 -0.05 -2.63
CA SER A 303 -4.92 -1.43 -2.67
C SER A 303 -4.72 -2.17 -4.01
N ALA A 304 -4.40 -1.46 -5.09
CA ALA A 304 -4.44 -1.90 -6.48
C ALA A 304 -5.76 -2.60 -6.94
N GLY A 305 -6.86 -2.48 -6.18
CA GLY A 305 -8.11 -3.21 -6.43
C GLY A 305 -8.07 -4.70 -6.05
N LEU A 306 -7.05 -5.15 -5.31
CA LEU A 306 -6.84 -6.56 -4.97
C LEU A 306 -7.69 -7.03 -3.80
N ALA A 307 -7.84 -6.20 -2.76
CA ALA A 307 -8.71 -6.47 -1.63
C ALA A 307 -9.22 -5.17 -1.00
N TYR A 308 -10.42 -5.25 -0.43
CA TYR A 308 -11.14 -4.12 0.18
C TYR A 308 -11.33 -4.28 1.70
N SER A 309 -10.66 -5.26 2.31
CA SER A 309 -10.65 -5.48 3.76
C SER A 309 -9.76 -4.43 4.44
N ARG A 310 -10.35 -3.60 5.30
CA ARG A 310 -9.60 -2.56 6.05
C ARG A 310 -8.58 -3.17 7.02
N THR A 311 -8.92 -4.30 7.67
CA THR A 311 -8.13 -4.92 8.75
C THR A 311 -8.21 -6.44 8.71
N ASN A 312 -7.25 -7.12 9.36
CA ASN A 312 -7.24 -8.57 9.59
C ASN A 312 -7.67 -8.98 11.02
N SER A 313 -8.18 -8.03 11.83
CA SER A 313 -8.55 -8.25 13.25
C SER A 313 -9.82 -9.10 13.39
N THR A 314 -9.73 -10.36 12.96
CA THR A 314 -10.78 -11.36 12.91
C THR A 314 -10.19 -12.69 13.37
N LEU A 315 -10.85 -13.36 14.31
CA LEU A 315 -10.44 -14.68 14.80
C LEU A 315 -11.18 -15.77 14.02
N PHE A 316 -10.45 -16.82 13.62
CA PHE A 316 -11.06 -17.98 12.99
C PHE A 316 -11.64 -18.91 14.07
N ASN A 317 -12.95 -19.12 14.06
CA ASN A 317 -13.60 -20.05 14.99
C ASN A 317 -13.60 -21.46 14.40
N HIS A 318 -12.75 -22.35 14.94
CA HIS A 318 -12.68 -23.74 14.51
C HIS A 318 -13.85 -24.54 15.12
N PRO A 319 -14.58 -25.38 14.36
CA PRO A 319 -15.79 -26.07 14.86
C PRO A 319 -15.60 -26.87 16.16
N VAL A 320 -14.46 -27.54 16.33
CA VAL A 320 -14.12 -28.34 17.52
C VAL A 320 -13.37 -27.54 18.60
N PHE A 321 -12.24 -26.92 18.25
CA PHE A 321 -11.34 -26.24 19.20
C PHE A 321 -11.72 -24.80 19.54
N GLY A 322 -12.77 -24.23 18.93
CA GLY A 322 -13.19 -22.86 19.17
C GLY A 322 -12.28 -21.80 18.54
N PRO A 323 -12.26 -20.56 19.06
CA PRO A 323 -11.52 -19.44 18.47
C PRO A 323 -10.01 -19.68 18.49
N GLN A 324 -9.40 -19.69 17.32
CA GLN A 324 -7.96 -19.88 17.14
C GLN A 324 -7.21 -18.56 17.31
N SER A 325 -6.05 -18.63 17.97
CA SER A 325 -5.07 -17.52 18.12
C SER A 325 -4.69 -16.91 16.76
N SER A 326 -4.56 -17.77 15.75
CA SER A 326 -4.04 -17.40 14.44
C SER A 326 -4.83 -18.08 13.30
N LYS A 327 -4.87 -17.46 12.11
CA LYS A 327 -5.63 -17.97 10.96
C LYS A 327 -4.99 -19.24 10.38
N SER A 328 -5.83 -20.11 9.78
CA SER A 328 -5.38 -21.31 9.06
C SER A 328 -4.16 -21.02 8.17
N PRO A 329 -3.01 -21.68 8.38
CA PRO A 329 -1.78 -21.34 7.66
C PRO A 329 -1.86 -21.73 6.18
N VAL A 330 -1.04 -21.08 5.36
CA VAL A 330 -1.01 -21.26 3.91
C VAL A 330 0.24 -22.04 3.52
N GLN A 331 0.10 -23.08 2.69
CA GLN A 331 1.25 -23.83 2.18
C GLN A 331 1.95 -23.01 1.10
N ALA A 332 3.19 -22.63 1.36
CA ALA A 332 4.10 -21.97 0.44
C ALA A 332 5.02 -22.98 -0.26
N ARG A 333 5.51 -22.63 -1.44
CA ARG A 333 6.58 -23.33 -2.15
C ARG A 333 7.89 -22.57 -2.00
N ILE A 334 9.01 -23.24 -1.86
CA ILE A 334 10.33 -22.58 -1.95
C ILE A 334 10.70 -22.46 -3.43
N ILE A 335 10.99 -21.24 -3.89
CA ILE A 335 11.29 -20.93 -5.29
C ILE A 335 12.81 -20.85 -5.50
N SER A 336 13.50 -20.07 -4.67
CA SER A 336 14.96 -19.96 -4.68
C SER A 336 15.52 -20.30 -3.29
N PRO A 337 16.38 -21.32 -3.16
CA PRO A 337 17.15 -21.54 -1.95
C PRO A 337 18.32 -20.55 -1.85
N LYS A 338 18.87 -20.35 -0.65
CA LYS A 338 19.94 -19.36 -0.40
C LYS A 338 21.23 -19.64 -1.18
N GLY A 339 21.50 -20.91 -1.52
CA GLY A 339 22.63 -21.32 -2.35
C GLY A 339 22.48 -21.06 -3.84
N ALA A 340 21.35 -20.52 -4.30
CA ALA A 340 21.17 -20.11 -5.70
C ALA A 340 22.03 -18.88 -6.05
N LEU A 341 22.31 -18.70 -7.34
CA LEU A 341 23.18 -17.65 -7.93
C LEU A 341 22.81 -16.21 -7.52
N HIS A 342 21.61 -15.98 -7.01
CA HIS A 342 21.16 -14.72 -6.44
C HIS A 342 20.69 -15.00 -5.01
N GLY A 343 21.49 -14.63 -4.01
CA GLY A 343 21.41 -15.11 -2.61
C GLY A 343 20.20 -14.66 -1.77
N SER A 344 19.06 -14.41 -2.40
CA SER A 344 17.77 -14.17 -1.74
C SER A 344 16.89 -15.42 -1.77
N THR A 345 16.34 -15.77 -0.61
CA THR A 345 15.40 -16.88 -0.43
C THR A 345 13.97 -16.42 -0.69
N ASN A 346 13.36 -16.94 -1.76
CA ASN A 346 12.01 -16.54 -2.18
C ASN A 346 11.00 -17.68 -2.02
N LEU A 347 9.80 -17.33 -1.56
CA LEU A 347 8.66 -18.19 -1.32
C LEU A 347 7.51 -17.83 -2.27
N GLY A 348 6.88 -18.85 -2.86
CA GLY A 348 5.64 -18.73 -3.63
C GLY A 348 4.44 -18.95 -2.73
N VAL A 349 3.63 -17.91 -2.51
CA VAL A 349 2.49 -17.89 -1.57
C VAL A 349 1.25 -17.38 -2.31
N GLY A 350 0.24 -18.24 -2.48
CA GLY A 350 -1.03 -17.87 -3.13
C GLY A 350 -0.93 -17.43 -4.61
N GLY A 351 0.21 -17.60 -5.27
CA GLY A 351 0.49 -17.08 -6.61
C GLY A 351 1.44 -15.87 -6.64
N PHE A 352 1.75 -15.29 -5.47
CA PHE A 352 2.69 -14.18 -5.33
C PHE A 352 4.07 -14.68 -4.88
N VAL A 353 5.12 -13.94 -5.24
CA VAL A 353 6.49 -14.20 -4.80
C VAL A 353 6.84 -13.24 -3.66
N THR A 354 7.39 -13.76 -2.57
CA THR A 354 7.82 -12.95 -1.41
C THR A 354 9.13 -13.47 -0.83
N GLY A 355 9.85 -12.60 -0.12
CA GLY A 355 11.02 -13.01 0.67
C GLY A 355 10.62 -13.85 1.89
N THR A 356 11.60 -14.55 2.46
CA THR A 356 11.43 -15.30 3.72
C THR A 356 11.18 -14.39 4.94
N PRO A 357 10.51 -14.89 5.99
CA PRO A 357 10.25 -14.12 7.22
C PRO A 357 11.55 -13.76 7.94
N PHE A 358 11.84 -12.47 8.06
CA PHE A 358 13.12 -11.93 8.57
C PHE A 358 13.38 -12.19 10.07
N ASN A 359 12.33 -12.33 10.87
CA ASN A 359 12.41 -12.44 12.33
C ASN A 359 12.43 -13.89 12.85
N ASP A 360 12.39 -14.90 11.98
CA ASP A 360 12.27 -16.30 12.39
C ASP A 360 13.58 -17.08 12.22
N GLU A 361 14.07 -17.68 13.30
CA GLU A 361 15.31 -18.49 13.30
C GLU A 361 15.22 -19.73 12.42
N SER A 362 14.03 -20.32 12.20
CA SER A 362 13.85 -21.48 11.32
C SER A 362 14.09 -21.18 9.84
N PHE A 363 13.92 -19.91 9.45
CA PHE A 363 14.23 -19.40 8.10
C PHE A 363 15.58 -18.68 8.02
N ARG A 364 16.23 -18.42 9.16
CA ARG A 364 17.59 -17.86 9.21
C ARG A 364 18.60 -18.96 8.96
N VAL A 365 18.97 -19.10 7.68
CA VAL A 365 20.19 -19.83 7.28
C VAL A 365 21.42 -19.08 7.78
N SER A 366 21.73 -19.28 9.07
CA SER A 366 22.99 -18.87 9.70
C SER A 366 24.11 -19.63 9.01
N SER A 367 25.18 -18.93 8.62
CA SER A 367 26.39 -19.59 8.12
C SER A 367 27.01 -20.39 9.27
N THR A 368 27.15 -21.70 9.09
CA THR A 368 27.61 -22.68 10.11
C THR A 368 29.12 -22.57 10.43
N ARG A 369 29.70 -21.37 10.29
CA ARG A 369 31.14 -21.10 10.50
C ARG A 369 31.49 -20.52 11.88
N GLY A 370 30.51 -20.34 12.78
CA GLY A 370 30.74 -19.67 14.07
C GLY A 370 29.99 -20.18 15.31
N ARG A 371 29.05 -21.14 15.20
CA ARG A 371 28.40 -21.72 16.40
C ARG A 371 29.32 -22.80 17.01
N GLY A 372 29.67 -22.60 18.29
CA GLY A 372 30.54 -23.53 19.02
C GLY A 372 29.95 -24.93 19.18
N ARG A 373 30.83 -25.92 19.40
CA ARG A 373 30.47 -27.33 19.67
C ARG A 373 29.48 -27.41 20.85
N GLY A 374 28.22 -27.71 20.58
CA GLY A 374 27.21 -27.98 21.63
C GLY A 374 25.81 -27.42 21.37
N ALA A 375 25.65 -26.43 20.49
CA ALA A 375 24.32 -25.95 20.13
C ALA A 375 23.65 -26.92 19.14
N MET A 376 22.55 -27.56 19.55
CA MET A 376 21.70 -28.35 18.66
C MET A 376 21.23 -27.48 17.49
N PRO A 377 21.27 -27.97 16.23
CA PRO A 377 20.74 -27.22 15.11
C PRO A 377 19.23 -27.03 15.30
N ALA A 378 18.76 -25.78 15.20
CA ALA A 378 17.33 -25.51 15.12
C ALA A 378 16.76 -26.26 13.89
N PRO A 379 15.52 -26.77 13.94
CA PRO A 379 14.91 -27.47 12.81
C PRO A 379 14.80 -26.51 11.62
N MET A 380 15.70 -26.67 10.67
CA MET A 380 15.79 -25.84 9.48
C MET A 380 14.76 -26.29 8.44
N VAL A 381 14.08 -25.34 7.80
CA VAL A 381 13.07 -25.64 6.78
C VAL A 381 13.72 -26.41 5.60
N PRO A 382 13.22 -27.63 5.25
CA PRO A 382 13.71 -28.41 4.11
C PRO A 382 13.63 -27.61 2.80
N GLY A 383 14.65 -27.72 1.95
CA GLY A 383 14.75 -27.03 0.66
C GLY A 383 15.19 -25.56 0.73
N LEU A 384 15.48 -25.00 1.91
CA LEU A 384 15.82 -23.58 2.04
C LEU A 384 17.28 -23.24 1.68
N VAL A 385 18.20 -24.20 1.83
CA VAL A 385 19.65 -24.03 1.58
C VAL A 385 20.06 -24.64 0.25
N ASN A 386 19.63 -25.88 0.01
CA ASN A 386 19.91 -26.68 -1.18
C ASN A 386 18.60 -27.08 -1.83
N ILE A 387 18.61 -27.31 -3.15
CA ILE A 387 17.49 -27.91 -3.87
C ILE A 387 17.38 -29.39 -3.47
N GLU A 388 16.16 -29.87 -3.22
CA GLU A 388 15.84 -31.28 -2.92
C GLU A 388 15.26 -31.96 -4.20
N PRO A 389 16.08 -32.52 -5.11
CA PRO A 389 15.60 -33.04 -6.39
C PRO A 389 14.69 -34.26 -6.23
N ASP A 390 14.91 -35.09 -5.21
CA ASP A 390 14.15 -36.32 -4.95
C ASP A 390 12.72 -36.04 -4.46
N LYS A 391 12.44 -34.79 -4.06
CA LYS A 391 11.16 -34.41 -3.46
C LYS A 391 10.16 -34.04 -4.55
N VAL A 392 9.28 -34.99 -4.87
CA VAL A 392 8.23 -34.82 -5.90
C VAL A 392 7.42 -33.55 -5.66
N GLY A 393 7.45 -32.65 -6.65
CA GLY A 393 6.76 -31.36 -6.59
C GLY A 393 7.43 -30.30 -5.72
N GLY A 394 8.68 -30.51 -5.29
CA GLY A 394 9.52 -29.52 -4.59
C GLY A 394 9.18 -29.31 -3.12
N SER A 395 10.08 -28.61 -2.42
CA SER A 395 9.96 -28.33 -0.99
C SER A 395 8.88 -27.28 -0.71
N LYS A 396 8.05 -27.58 0.31
CA LYS A 396 6.92 -26.77 0.73
C LYS A 396 6.97 -26.55 2.24
N VAL A 397 6.44 -25.41 2.69
CA VAL A 397 6.43 -25.01 4.10
C VAL A 397 5.16 -24.23 4.40
N TYR A 398 4.60 -24.36 5.60
CA TYR A 398 3.48 -23.53 6.03
C TYR A 398 3.94 -22.17 6.51
N VAL A 399 3.26 -21.12 6.04
CA VAL A 399 3.50 -19.73 6.44
C VAL A 399 2.17 -19.08 6.78
N GLN A 400 2.21 -18.00 7.56
CA GLN A 400 1.05 -17.18 7.85
C GLN A 400 1.23 -15.78 7.24
N PRO A 401 0.50 -15.45 6.15
CA PRO A 401 0.45 -14.09 5.65
C PRO A 401 -0.23 -13.16 6.67
N LYS A 402 0.34 -11.97 6.88
CA LYS A 402 -0.18 -10.99 7.88
C LYS A 402 -0.79 -9.76 7.22
N SER A 403 -0.05 -9.13 6.32
CA SER A 403 -0.48 -7.95 5.54
C SER A 403 0.20 -7.95 4.18
N ALA A 404 -0.26 -7.09 3.27
CA ALA A 404 0.41 -6.81 2.00
C ALA A 404 0.51 -5.30 1.77
N THR A 405 1.50 -4.87 0.99
CA THR A 405 1.69 -3.47 0.57
C THR A 405 1.96 -3.42 -0.93
N VAL A 406 1.41 -2.43 -1.64
CA VAL A 406 1.68 -2.22 -3.07
C VAL A 406 2.81 -1.22 -3.25
N ASN A 407 3.82 -1.60 -4.04
CA ASN A 407 4.94 -0.76 -4.39
C ASN A 407 4.58 0.31 -5.45
N PRO A 408 5.41 1.36 -5.61
CA PRO A 408 5.28 2.35 -6.69
C PRO A 408 5.13 1.75 -8.10
N GLN A 409 5.80 0.62 -8.35
CA GLN A 409 5.77 -0.09 -9.63
C GLN A 409 4.51 -0.97 -9.83
N GLY A 410 3.60 -1.03 -8.85
CA GLY A 410 2.40 -1.86 -8.88
C GLY A 410 2.61 -3.33 -8.46
N SER A 411 3.80 -3.68 -7.98
CA SER A 411 4.10 -5.01 -7.44
C SER A 411 3.61 -5.16 -6.01
N VAL A 412 3.07 -6.33 -5.65
CA VAL A 412 2.59 -6.63 -4.29
C VAL A 412 3.75 -7.20 -3.46
N ILE A 413 4.13 -6.51 -2.38
CA ILE A 413 4.96 -7.10 -1.33
C ILE A 413 4.03 -7.77 -0.32
N LEU A 414 4.20 -9.09 -0.14
CA LEU A 414 3.49 -9.86 0.87
C LEU A 414 4.33 -9.95 2.15
N ARG A 415 3.79 -9.56 3.31
CA ARG A 415 4.44 -9.79 4.61
C ARG A 415 3.99 -11.14 5.17
N VAL A 416 4.91 -12.10 5.18
CA VAL A 416 4.72 -13.44 5.75
C VAL A 416 5.48 -13.61 7.06
N VAL A 417 4.94 -14.46 7.93
CA VAL A 417 5.56 -14.96 9.17
C VAL A 417 5.53 -16.49 9.09
N SER A 418 6.37 -17.19 9.86
CA SER A 418 6.24 -18.64 10.02
C SER A 418 4.84 -19.01 10.55
N ALA A 419 4.38 -20.23 10.23
CA ALA A 419 3.16 -20.76 10.81
C ALA A 419 3.40 -21.26 12.24
N GLU A 420 2.45 -20.99 13.12
CA GLU A 420 2.38 -21.58 14.47
C GLU A 420 2.14 -23.09 14.35
N THR A 421 2.90 -23.91 15.09
CA THR A 421 2.85 -25.38 14.96
C THR A 421 1.45 -25.92 15.22
N GLY A 422 0.78 -25.50 16.29
CA GLY A 422 -0.60 -25.91 16.58
C GLY A 422 -1.60 -25.51 15.48
N ALA A 423 -1.38 -24.40 14.78
CA ALA A 423 -2.21 -24.01 13.64
C ALA A 423 -1.94 -24.85 12.38
N VAL A 424 -0.74 -25.42 12.24
CA VAL A 424 -0.42 -26.43 11.23
C VAL A 424 -1.05 -27.78 11.62
N ASP A 425 -0.87 -28.24 12.85
CA ASP A 425 -1.41 -29.51 13.34
C ASP A 425 -2.94 -29.56 13.21
N VAL A 426 -3.64 -28.49 13.60
CA VAL A 426 -5.10 -28.34 13.42
C VAL A 426 -5.51 -28.33 11.95
N LYS A 427 -4.66 -27.80 11.04
CA LYS A 427 -4.94 -27.81 9.60
C LYS A 427 -4.71 -29.19 8.96
N GLU A 428 -3.72 -29.94 9.42
CA GLU A 428 -3.41 -31.27 8.92
C GLU A 428 -4.24 -32.38 9.59
N GLY A 429 -4.89 -32.08 10.73
CA GLY A 429 -5.67 -33.03 11.52
C GLY A 429 -4.86 -33.80 12.55
N ASN A 430 -3.58 -33.46 12.74
CA ASN A 430 -2.65 -34.12 13.68
C ASN A 430 -2.89 -33.67 15.14
N THR A 431 -4.14 -33.67 15.59
CA THR A 431 -4.55 -33.01 16.83
C THR A 431 -4.57 -33.91 18.07
N ASP A 432 -4.25 -35.19 17.94
CA ASP A 432 -4.36 -36.21 19.00
C ASP A 432 -3.53 -35.91 20.27
N HIS A 433 -2.50 -35.06 20.14
CA HIS A 433 -1.65 -34.63 21.26
C HIS A 433 -2.24 -33.46 22.06
N TYR A 434 -3.25 -32.75 21.53
CA TYR A 434 -3.88 -31.61 22.20
C TYR A 434 -5.07 -32.06 23.06
N LYS A 435 -4.94 -31.93 24.38
CA LYS A 435 -6.06 -32.14 25.30
C LYS A 435 -7.09 -31.03 25.11
N HIS A 436 -8.34 -31.39 24.86
CA HIS A 436 -9.44 -30.43 24.85
C HIS A 436 -9.49 -29.67 26.19
N PRO A 437 -9.63 -28.33 26.20
CA PRO A 437 -9.94 -27.62 27.43
C PRO A 437 -11.26 -28.16 27.99
N PRO A 438 -11.38 -28.37 29.32
CA PRO A 438 -12.65 -28.77 29.90
C PRO A 438 -13.72 -27.71 29.56
N PRO A 439 -14.98 -28.12 29.31
CA PRO A 439 -16.04 -27.16 29.07
C PRO A 439 -16.11 -26.17 30.23
N PRO A 440 -16.37 -24.87 29.97
CA PRO A 440 -16.41 -23.87 31.02
C PRO A 440 -17.43 -24.30 32.08
N ALA A 441 -16.96 -24.54 33.30
CA ALA A 441 -17.81 -24.97 34.39
C ALA A 441 -18.86 -23.88 34.64
N LEU A 442 -20.12 -24.20 34.36
CA LEU A 442 -21.24 -23.37 34.77
C LEU A 442 -21.11 -23.13 36.27
N SER A 443 -20.99 -21.87 36.69
CA SER A 443 -20.87 -21.49 38.10
C SER A 443 -22.24 -21.58 38.80
N THR A 444 -22.77 -22.80 38.89
CA THR A 444 -23.97 -23.15 39.65
C THR A 444 -23.67 -23.03 41.14
N GLY A 445 -23.64 -21.79 41.64
CA GLY A 445 -23.05 -21.54 42.96
C GLY A 445 -23.11 -20.11 43.48
N VAL A 446 -24.10 -19.28 43.09
CA VAL A 446 -24.42 -18.09 43.90
C VAL A 446 -25.09 -18.57 45.19
N ARG A 447 -24.28 -19.00 46.17
CA ARG A 447 -24.74 -19.24 47.54
C ARG A 447 -25.04 -17.88 48.19
N VAL A 448 -26.26 -17.40 48.00
CA VAL A 448 -26.84 -16.37 48.86
C VAL A 448 -27.12 -17.00 50.23
N SER A 449 -26.16 -16.89 51.15
CA SER A 449 -26.36 -17.28 52.55
C SER A 449 -27.18 -16.19 53.28
N PRO A 450 -28.39 -16.49 53.80
CA PRO A 450 -29.17 -15.49 54.53
C PRO A 450 -28.72 -15.37 55.99
N ARG A 451 -28.43 -14.13 56.41
CA ARG A 451 -28.41 -13.59 57.78
C ARG A 451 -27.74 -14.41 58.91
N GLY A 452 -26.62 -13.89 59.41
CA GLY A 452 -26.16 -14.07 60.79
C GLY A 452 -25.73 -12.72 61.38
N LEU A 453 -26.52 -12.17 62.30
CA LEU A 453 -26.19 -10.92 63.00
C LEU A 453 -25.16 -11.20 64.11
N SER A 454 -23.95 -10.68 63.99
CA SER A 454 -23.06 -10.47 65.15
C SER A 454 -22.26 -9.19 64.99
N ARG A 455 -22.48 -8.27 65.93
CA ARG A 455 -22.05 -6.87 65.93
C ARG A 455 -20.78 -6.73 66.77
N THR A 456 -19.64 -6.41 66.17
CA THR A 456 -18.43 -5.99 66.90
C THR A 456 -17.87 -4.69 66.35
N LEU A 457 -17.78 -3.69 67.22
CA LEU A 457 -17.26 -2.35 66.94
C LEU A 457 -15.74 -2.28 67.13
N ARG A 458 -15.03 -1.65 66.18
CA ARG A 458 -13.85 -0.76 66.34
C ARG A 458 -13.44 -0.30 64.92
N ARG A 459 -13.40 1.01 64.62
CA ARG A 459 -12.29 1.98 64.86
C ARG A 459 -10.95 1.48 64.31
N ASP A 460 -10.21 2.18 63.45
CA ASP A 460 -10.40 3.45 62.70
C ASP A 460 -9.56 3.34 61.38
N GLY A 461 -9.64 4.20 60.35
CA GLY A 461 -10.27 5.53 60.22
C GLY A 461 -10.50 5.96 58.75
N ALA A 462 -9.78 6.98 58.25
CA ALA A 462 -9.98 7.64 56.94
C ALA A 462 -8.74 7.56 56.00
N GLY A 463 -8.82 7.75 54.67
CA GLY A 463 -9.99 7.90 53.79
C GLY A 463 -9.65 8.58 52.44
N SER A 464 -10.64 8.66 51.52
CA SER A 464 -10.70 9.54 50.31
C SER A 464 -9.62 9.34 49.21
N ARG A 465 -9.89 9.39 47.90
CA ARG A 465 -10.91 10.13 47.12
C ARG A 465 -11.45 9.36 45.91
N ASP A 466 -12.63 9.78 45.47
CA ASP A 466 -13.36 9.32 44.28
C ASP A 466 -12.74 9.76 42.94
N PHE A 467 -13.09 9.03 41.88
CA PHE A 467 -13.26 9.59 40.53
C PHE A 467 -14.69 9.28 40.07
N GLY A 468 -15.52 10.32 39.98
CA GLY A 468 -16.87 10.22 39.44
C GLY A 468 -16.90 10.35 37.92
N LEU A 469 -17.76 9.58 37.28
CA LEU A 469 -18.19 9.78 35.89
C LEU A 469 -19.50 10.57 35.91
N SER A 470 -19.58 11.66 35.14
CA SER A 470 -20.82 12.38 34.86
C SER A 470 -21.28 12.13 33.42
N ASN A 471 -22.59 12.08 33.23
CA ASN A 471 -23.25 12.19 31.92
C ASN A 471 -23.03 13.58 31.29
#